data_AF-A0AAW1MHK0-F1
#
_entry.id   AF-A0AAW1MHK0-F1
#
_cell.length_a   1.000
_cell.length_b   1.000
_cell.length_c   1.000
_cell.angle_alpha   90.00
_cell.angle_beta   90.00
_cell.angle_gamma   90.00
#
_symmetry.space_group_name_H-M   'P 1'
#
loop_
_entity.id
_entity.type
_entity.pdbx_description
1 polymer ?
#
loop_
_entity_poly.entity_id
_entity_poly.type
_entity_poly.pdbx_seq_one_letter_code
_entity_poly.pdbx_strand_id
1 'polypeptide(L)'
;MDGGRYAVGSLVQFACRGAHVLEGEASIICTETGYWSHPPPFCKTRCPYLGEPENGSIAPSKFSYEPGDELQIVCNPGFESRLEARPKCLTDGKWSLPLPHCTNYSQI
;
A
#
# COMPACT_ATOMS: atom_id res chain seq x y z
N MET A 1 -14.02 1.27 -20.23
CA MET A 1 -13.89 2.72 -19.95
C MET A 1 -14.88 3.41 -20.86
N ASP A 2 -16.09 3.68 -20.38
CA ASP A 2 -17.11 4.36 -21.18
C ASP A 2 -16.80 5.86 -21.16
N GLY A 3 -16.34 6.38 -22.30
CA GLY A 3 -15.98 7.80 -22.47
C GLY A 3 -17.21 8.69 -22.56
N GLY A 4 -18.00 8.75 -21.48
CA GLY A 4 -19.14 9.65 -21.37
C GLY A 4 -18.67 11.11 -21.40
N ARG A 5 -19.30 11.94 -22.24
CA ARG A 5 -19.10 13.40 -22.20
C ARG A 5 -19.86 13.95 -20.99
N TYR A 6 -19.15 14.54 -20.04
CA TYR A 6 -19.73 15.19 -18.87
C TYR A 6 -19.93 16.69 -19.14
N ALA A 7 -21.11 17.22 -18.83
CA ALA A 7 -21.41 18.64 -18.96
C ALA A 7 -20.77 19.45 -17.82
N VAL A 8 -20.60 20.76 -18.01
CA VAL A 8 -20.29 21.70 -16.92
C VAL A 8 -21.31 21.53 -15.79
N GLY A 9 -20.85 21.53 -14.55
CA GLY A 9 -21.64 21.25 -13.36
C GLY A 9 -21.85 19.76 -13.06
N SER A 10 -21.42 18.83 -13.93
CA SER A 10 -21.54 17.40 -13.66
C SER A 10 -20.69 16.99 -12.46
N LEU A 11 -21.32 16.33 -11.49
CA LEU A 11 -20.65 15.69 -10.36
C LEU A 11 -20.43 14.21 -10.68
N VAL A 12 -19.19 13.75 -10.60
CA VAL A 12 -18.82 12.34 -10.76
C VAL A 12 -18.31 11.81 -9.44
N GLN A 13 -18.84 10.66 -9.03
CA GLN A 13 -18.39 9.94 -7.84
C GLN A 13 -17.62 8.69 -8.25
N PHE A 14 -16.49 8.47 -7.58
CA PHE A 14 -15.63 7.33 -7.76
C PHE A 14 -15.73 6.41 -6.55
N ALA A 15 -15.62 5.12 -6.82
CA ALA A 15 -15.52 4.09 -5.80
C ALA A 15 -14.56 3.01 -6.30
N CYS A 16 -13.84 2.40 -5.36
CA CYS A 16 -12.97 1.28 -5.65
C CYS A 16 -13.71 -0.05 -5.51
N ARG A 17 -13.39 -1.01 -6.37
CA ARG A 17 -14.02 -2.33 -6.34
C ARG A 17 -13.41 -3.19 -5.22
N GLY A 18 -14.25 -3.91 -4.48
CA GLY A 18 -13.79 -4.87 -3.47
C GLY A 18 -13.14 -4.18 -2.27
N ALA A 19 -11.97 -4.68 -1.84
CA ALA A 19 -11.24 -4.19 -0.66
C ALA A 19 -10.18 -3.11 -0.97
N HIS A 20 -10.17 -2.57 -2.20
CA HIS A 20 -9.25 -1.51 -2.58
C HIS A 20 -9.65 -0.19 -1.91
N VAL A 21 -8.65 0.62 -1.56
CA VAL A 21 -8.83 1.91 -0.90
C VAL A 21 -8.73 3.02 -1.94
N LEU A 22 -9.69 3.94 -1.95
CA LEU A 22 -9.68 5.09 -2.86
C LEU A 22 -8.71 6.15 -2.34
N GLU A 23 -7.76 6.55 -3.18
CA GLU A 23 -6.84 7.63 -2.90
C GLU A 23 -7.17 8.84 -3.79
N GLY A 24 -7.40 9.98 -3.14
CA GLY A 24 -7.80 11.24 -3.76
C GLY A 24 -9.26 11.58 -3.47
N GLU A 25 -9.80 12.55 -4.22
CA GLU A 25 -11.16 13.02 -3.98
C GLU A 25 -12.19 12.05 -4.56
N ALA A 26 -13.06 11.51 -3.69
CA ALA A 26 -14.10 10.56 -4.10
C ALA A 26 -15.14 11.20 -5.04
N SER A 27 -15.26 12.52 -5.07
CA SER A 27 -16.19 13.24 -5.94
C SER A 27 -15.53 14.45 -6.59
N ILE A 28 -15.62 14.55 -7.91
CA ILE A 28 -15.07 15.68 -8.66
C ILE A 28 -16.18 16.31 -9.50
N ILE A 29 -16.11 17.64 -9.68
CA ILE A 29 -17.08 18.40 -10.46
C ILE A 29 -16.43 18.98 -11.71
N CYS A 30 -17.14 18.95 -12.83
CA CYS A 30 -16.74 19.67 -14.04
C CYS A 30 -17.05 21.16 -13.81
N THR A 31 -16.02 21.98 -13.67
CA THR A 31 -16.15 23.41 -13.35
C THR A 31 -16.66 24.20 -14.56
N GLU A 32 -17.04 25.46 -14.33
CA GLU A 32 -17.41 26.42 -15.38
C GLU A 32 -16.33 26.62 -16.44
N THR A 33 -15.06 26.35 -16.11
CA THR A 33 -13.94 26.44 -17.05
C THR A 33 -13.79 25.20 -17.94
N GLY A 34 -14.65 24.19 -17.75
CA GLY A 34 -14.60 22.92 -18.49
C GLY A 34 -13.53 21.95 -18.01
N TYR A 35 -12.89 22.22 -16.86
CA TYR A 35 -11.90 21.35 -16.23
C TYR A 35 -12.49 20.67 -14.99
N TRP A 36 -11.92 19.54 -14.57
CA TRP A 36 -12.32 18.91 -13.32
C TRP A 36 -11.74 19.65 -12.12
N SER A 37 -12.50 19.73 -11.03
CA SER A 37 -12.06 20.37 -9.77
C SER A 37 -10.84 19.70 -9.15
N HIS A 38 -10.70 18.38 -9.36
CA HIS A 38 -9.57 17.56 -8.90
C HIS A 38 -9.22 16.53 -9.99
N PRO A 39 -7.98 16.00 -10.01
CA PRO A 39 -7.66 14.86 -10.84
C PRO A 39 -8.50 13.62 -10.45
N PRO A 40 -8.74 12.68 -11.38
CA PRO A 40 -9.42 11.44 -11.05
C PRO A 40 -8.65 10.68 -9.96
N PRO A 41 -9.33 10.14 -8.93
CA PRO A 41 -8.68 9.35 -7.90
C PRO A 41 -8.20 8.00 -8.46
N PHE A 42 -7.34 7.32 -7.71
CA PHE A 42 -6.89 5.97 -8.05
C PHE A 42 -7.13 5.00 -6.89
N CYS A 43 -7.27 3.73 -7.24
CA CYS A 43 -7.49 2.67 -6.27
C CYS A 43 -6.17 2.03 -5.88
N LYS A 44 -5.89 1.98 -4.58
CA LYS A 44 -4.74 1.27 -4.05
C LYS A 44 -5.12 -0.09 -3.49
N THR A 45 -4.21 -1.04 -3.61
CA THR A 45 -4.37 -2.39 -3.08
C THR A 45 -3.64 -2.52 -1.75
N ARG A 46 -4.26 -3.17 -0.77
CA ARG A 46 -3.62 -3.49 0.52
C ARG A 46 -2.60 -4.61 0.34
N CYS A 47 -1.48 -4.54 1.06
CA CYS A 47 -0.51 -5.64 1.06
C CYS A 47 -0.95 -6.75 2.02
N PRO A 48 -0.73 -8.02 1.64
CA PRO A 48 -1.05 -9.15 2.50
C PRO A 48 -0.06 -9.27 3.65
N TYR A 49 -0.47 -9.97 4.71
CA TYR A 49 0.44 -10.46 5.73
C TYR A 49 1.50 -11.37 5.11
N LEU A 50 2.78 -11.07 5.39
CA LEU A 50 3.92 -11.83 4.85
C LEU A 50 4.21 -13.14 5.61
N GLY A 51 3.63 -13.32 6.80
CA GLY A 51 4.09 -14.32 7.75
C GLY A 51 5.15 -13.77 8.70
N GLU A 52 5.63 -14.62 9.61
CA GLU A 52 6.77 -14.30 10.48
C GLU A 52 8.07 -14.86 9.85
N PRO A 53 9.20 -14.14 9.95
CA PRO A 53 10.48 -14.65 9.52
C PRO A 53 10.95 -15.79 10.44
N GLU A 54 11.74 -16.72 9.90
CA GLU A 54 12.36 -17.74 10.73
C GLU A 54 13.30 -17.09 11.76
N ASN A 55 13.20 -17.49 13.03
CA ASN A 55 13.95 -16.92 14.15
C ASN A 55 13.72 -15.41 14.36
N GLY A 56 12.53 -14.91 14.02
CA GLY A 56 12.15 -13.54 14.30
C GLY A 56 10.64 -13.32 14.21
N SER A 57 10.27 -12.06 14.20
CA SER A 57 8.89 -11.60 14.07
C SER A 57 8.80 -10.31 13.25
N ILE A 58 7.59 -9.95 12.80
CA ILE A 58 7.33 -8.65 12.16
C ILE A 58 6.53 -7.71 13.08
N ALA A 59 6.81 -6.42 12.99
CA ALA A 59 6.08 -5.38 13.69
C ALA A 59 5.71 -4.21 12.75
N PRO A 60 4.46 -3.72 12.75
CA PRO A 60 3.30 -4.29 13.44
C PRO A 60 2.83 -5.60 12.76
N SER A 61 2.28 -6.54 13.52
CA SER A 61 1.66 -7.76 12.98
C SER A 61 0.16 -7.53 12.74
N LYS A 62 -0.24 -7.43 11.47
CA LYS A 62 -1.60 -7.16 11.00
C LYS A 62 -1.98 -8.18 9.92
N PHE A 63 -3.28 -8.43 9.75
CA PHE A 63 -3.78 -9.27 8.64
C PHE A 63 -3.63 -8.61 7.25
N SER A 64 -3.59 -7.28 7.20
CA SER A 64 -3.41 -6.51 5.96
C SER A 64 -2.78 -5.15 6.26
N TYR A 65 -2.05 -4.60 5.29
CA TYR A 65 -1.30 -3.36 5.44
C TYR A 65 -1.71 -2.33 4.39
N GLU A 66 -1.75 -1.07 4.80
CA GLU A 66 -2.09 0.02 3.91
C GLU A 66 -0.85 0.46 3.13
N PRO A 67 -1.00 0.89 1.86
CA PRO A 67 0.11 1.43 1.09
C PRO A 67 0.80 2.57 1.84
N GLY A 68 2.11 2.43 2.03
CA GLY A 68 2.91 3.31 2.87
C GLY A 68 3.30 2.71 4.21
N ASP A 69 2.57 1.70 4.73
CA ASP A 69 2.96 0.96 5.93
C ASP A 69 4.34 0.32 5.73
N GLU A 70 5.16 0.37 6.79
CA GLU A 70 6.49 -0.22 6.82
C GLU A 70 6.56 -1.27 7.93
N LEU A 71 7.17 -2.40 7.61
CA LEU A 71 7.45 -3.47 8.56
C LEU A 71 8.84 -3.32 9.15
N GLN A 72 8.90 -3.49 10.47
CA GLN A 72 10.14 -3.73 11.18
C GLN A 72 10.32 -5.23 11.40
N ILE A 73 11.53 -5.70 11.16
CA ILE A 73 11.94 -7.07 11.42
C ILE A 73 12.58 -7.12 12.80
N VAL A 74 12.07 -8.00 13.66
CA VAL A 74 12.55 -8.16 15.03
C VAL A 74 13.11 -9.58 15.14
N CYS A 75 14.43 -9.70 15.07
CA CYS A 75 15.09 -10.99 15.18
C CYS A 75 15.20 -11.45 16.65
N ASN A 76 15.11 -12.76 16.86
CA ASN A 76 15.32 -13.37 18.16
C ASN A 76 16.77 -13.17 18.64
N PRO A 77 17.03 -13.20 19.96
CA PRO A 77 18.39 -13.07 20.49
C PRO A 77 19.38 -14.04 19.83
N GLY A 78 20.52 -13.52 19.38
CA GLY A 78 21.56 -14.30 18.67
C GLY A 78 21.41 -14.34 17.14
N PHE A 79 20.37 -13.70 16.59
CA PHE A 79 20.14 -13.55 15.16
C PHE A 79 20.05 -12.08 14.75
N GLU A 80 20.45 -11.79 13.51
CA GLU A 80 20.38 -10.47 12.92
C GLU A 80 19.86 -10.56 11.47
N SER A 81 19.12 -9.55 11.03
CA SER A 81 18.72 -9.42 9.63
C SER A 81 19.90 -8.86 8.84
N ARG A 82 20.29 -9.54 7.76
CA ARG A 82 21.46 -9.17 6.93
C ARG A 82 21.39 -7.79 6.28
N LEU A 83 20.21 -7.16 6.27
CA LEU A 83 19.93 -5.85 5.72
C LEU A 83 19.07 -5.10 6.74
N GLU A 84 19.18 -3.76 6.82
CA GLU A 84 18.17 -2.89 7.44
C GLU A 84 16.86 -2.89 6.60
N ALA A 85 16.43 -4.07 6.17
CA ALA A 85 15.28 -4.27 5.32
C ALA A 85 14.03 -3.84 6.08
N ARG A 86 13.41 -2.76 5.58
CA ARG A 86 12.09 -2.31 5.99
C ARG A 86 11.13 -2.52 4.82
N PRO A 87 10.51 -3.71 4.69
CA PRO A 87 9.50 -3.93 3.67
C PRO A 87 8.41 -2.89 3.78
N LYS A 88 8.17 -2.18 2.67
CA LYS A 88 7.16 -1.13 2.57
C LYS A 88 6.03 -1.59 1.67
N CYS A 89 4.79 -1.40 2.10
CA CYS A 89 3.63 -1.73 1.28
C CYS A 89 3.50 -0.70 0.14
N LEU A 90 3.53 -1.16 -1.10
CA LEU A 90 3.37 -0.34 -2.30
C LEU A 90 1.90 -0.21 -2.70
N THR A 91 1.61 0.74 -3.58
CA THR A 91 0.24 1.03 -4.03
C THR A 91 -0.38 -0.06 -4.89
N ASP A 92 0.44 -0.94 -5.49
CA ASP A 92 -0.02 -2.11 -6.24
C ASP A 92 -0.30 -3.34 -5.34
N GLY A 93 -0.19 -3.19 -4.02
CA GLY A 93 -0.45 -4.26 -3.05
C GLY A 93 0.71 -5.24 -2.89
N LYS A 94 1.90 -4.88 -3.38
CA LYS A 94 3.13 -5.65 -3.20
C LYS A 94 4.04 -4.99 -2.17
N TRP A 95 4.90 -5.80 -1.56
CA TRP A 95 5.95 -5.31 -0.69
C TRP A 95 7.17 -4.88 -1.50
N SER A 96 7.82 -3.79 -1.10
CA SER A 96 9.06 -3.30 -1.72
C SER A 96 10.21 -4.30 -1.59
N LEU A 97 10.18 -5.15 -0.56
CA LEU A 97 11.16 -6.18 -0.27
C LEU A 97 10.43 -7.47 0.11
N PRO A 98 10.98 -8.65 -0.22
CA PRO A 98 10.48 -9.91 0.30
C PRO A 98 10.69 -9.99 1.82
N LEU A 99 10.01 -10.94 2.48
CA LEU A 99 10.22 -11.24 3.89
C LEU A 99 11.69 -11.68 4.11
N PRO A 100 12.48 -10.96 4.92
CA PRO A 100 13.88 -11.31 5.16
C PRO A 100 14.00 -12.41 6.22
N HIS A 101 15.12 -13.12 6.18
CA HIS A 101 15.46 -14.14 7.18
C HIS A 101 16.37 -13.56 8.27
N CYS A 102 16.13 -13.96 9.51
CA CYS A 102 17.06 -13.68 10.62
C CYS A 102 18.15 -14.76 10.61
N THR A 103 19.41 -14.35 10.45
CA THR A 103 20.56 -15.26 10.39
C THR A 103 21.41 -15.14 11.64
N ASN A 104 22.03 -16.24 12.08
CA ASN A 104 22.87 -16.23 13.29
C ASN A 104 24.07 -15.30 13.11
N TYR A 105 24.44 -14.59 14.18
CA TYR A 105 25.59 -13.68 14.23
C TYR A 105 26.94 -14.33 13.86
N SER A 106 27.04 -15.66 13.93
CA SER A 106 28.28 -16.43 13.77
C SER A 106 28.66 -16.78 12.31
N GLN A 107 28.07 -16.13 11.30
CA GLN A 107 28.32 -16.37 9.86
C GLN A 107 28.90 -15.14 9.14
N ILE A 108 29.46 -14.18 9.89
CA ILE A 108 30.23 -13.04 9.36
C ILE A 108 31.71 -13.24 9.70
#